data_AF-A0ABD6F0U7-F1
#
_entry.id   AF-A0ABD6F0U7-F1
#
_cell.length_a   1.000
_cell.length_b   1.000
_cell.length_c   1.000
_cell.angle_alpha   90.00
_cell.angle_beta   90.00
_cell.angle_gamma   90.00
#
_symmetry.space_group_name_H-M   'P 1'
#
loop_
_entity.id
_entity.type
_entity.pdbx_description
1 polymer ?
#
loop_
_entity_poly.entity_id
_entity_poly.type
_entity_poly.pdbx_seq_one_letter_code
_entity_poly.pdbx_strand_id
1 'polypeptide(L)'
;MESSSKGTLLVTISVTLTALFSICAYMVHPHSGIINFALATFIFIGYYAFSLFTYHSFLHAYSDVIFLVFNGTDKRFVLLLFWSICVICTLLFAVVVHVSDRCSTFHRKFFHLTASLVCVSGILYDIEFTWMAAWLMICCFVIVEVLRSLNVFPWYSYLNEWLLVFIDSQDSEKHIFTPIYLIIGIFIPVLLSSPYNIDSRHLYHFAGVLTVGVGDSFAAIVGSLYGVHKWKGTQKSLEGSLAMIVLRIIAAAFFCTYVEAKSRRVDNIVLPIIAYLMLF
;
A
#
# COMPACT_ATOMS: atom_id res chain seq x y z
N MET A 1 -5.78 21.94 -8.30
CA MET A 1 -7.17 21.54 -8.64
C MET A 1 -7.24 20.68 -9.89
N GLU A 2 -6.71 21.10 -11.04
CA GLU A 2 -6.79 20.31 -12.29
C GLU A 2 -6.06 18.96 -12.23
N SER A 3 -4.83 18.91 -11.68
CA SER A 3 -4.09 17.66 -11.51
C SER A 3 -4.76 16.67 -10.54
N SER A 4 -5.37 17.17 -9.46
CA SER A 4 -6.10 16.33 -8.49
C SER A 4 -7.38 15.73 -9.10
N SER A 5 -8.07 16.51 -9.95
CA SER A 5 -9.21 16.02 -10.75
C SER A 5 -8.80 14.90 -11.73
N LYS A 6 -7.72 15.09 -12.48
CA LYS A 6 -7.18 14.07 -13.41
C LYS A 6 -6.75 12.79 -12.66
N GLY A 7 -6.08 12.92 -11.52
CA GLY A 7 -5.70 11.76 -10.69
C GLY A 7 -6.92 10.98 -10.17
N THR A 8 -7.95 11.69 -9.70
CA THR A 8 -9.21 11.08 -9.24
C THR A 8 -9.94 10.36 -10.37
N LEU A 9 -10.00 10.96 -11.55
CA LEU A 9 -10.57 10.35 -12.75
C LEU A 9 -9.84 9.06 -13.12
N LEU A 10 -8.50 9.09 -13.16
CA LEU A 10 -7.67 7.92 -13.47
C LEU A 10 -7.93 6.76 -12.50
N VAL A 11 -7.98 7.06 -11.19
CA VAL A 11 -8.29 6.07 -10.16
C VAL A 11 -9.69 5.50 -10.36
N THR A 12 -10.69 6.35 -10.58
CA THR A 12 -12.09 5.93 -10.74
C THR A 12 -12.22 4.95 -11.92
N ILE A 13 -11.68 5.32 -13.08
CA ILE A 13 -11.67 4.47 -14.27
C ILE A 13 -10.95 3.15 -13.97
N SER A 14 -9.76 3.21 -13.38
CA SER A 14 -8.92 2.03 -13.13
C SER A 14 -9.58 1.05 -12.15
N VAL A 15 -10.16 1.53 -11.06
CA VAL A 15 -10.84 0.70 -10.06
C VAL A 15 -12.08 0.05 -10.67
N THR A 16 -12.92 0.83 -11.38
CA THR A 16 -14.12 0.30 -12.04
C THR A 16 -13.77 -0.78 -13.07
N LEU A 17 -12.81 -0.51 -13.94
CA LEU A 17 -12.44 -1.47 -14.99
C LEU A 17 -11.71 -2.68 -14.44
N THR A 18 -10.93 -2.54 -13.37
CA THR A 18 -10.32 -3.69 -12.68
C THR A 18 -11.40 -4.61 -12.10
N ALA A 19 -12.43 -4.05 -11.45
CA ALA A 19 -13.54 -4.85 -10.93
C ALA A 19 -14.31 -5.57 -12.04
N LEU A 20 -14.62 -4.87 -13.14
CA LEU A 20 -15.30 -5.45 -14.30
C LEU A 20 -14.44 -6.53 -14.99
N PHE A 21 -13.12 -6.29 -15.13
CA PHE A 21 -12.18 -7.27 -15.63
C PHE A 21 -12.16 -8.53 -14.77
N SER A 22 -12.06 -8.41 -13.43
CA SER A 22 -12.06 -9.54 -12.52
C SER A 22 -13.32 -10.40 -12.64
N ILE A 23 -14.50 -9.77 -12.76
CA ILE A 23 -15.77 -10.47 -12.99
C ILE A 23 -15.75 -11.18 -14.36
N CYS A 24 -15.35 -10.48 -15.42
CA CYS A 24 -15.25 -11.03 -16.77
C CYS A 24 -14.30 -12.23 -16.83
N ALA A 25 -13.11 -12.12 -16.24
CA ALA A 25 -12.09 -13.16 -16.18
C ALA A 25 -12.63 -14.42 -15.49
N TYR A 26 -13.35 -14.25 -14.38
CA TYR A 26 -14.00 -15.37 -13.69
C TYR A 26 -15.07 -16.05 -14.55
N MET A 27 -15.89 -15.28 -15.27
CA MET A 27 -16.95 -15.83 -16.13
C MET A 27 -16.42 -16.63 -17.33
N VAL A 28 -15.25 -16.25 -17.87
CA VAL A 28 -14.69 -16.89 -19.07
C VAL A 28 -13.59 -17.93 -18.76
N HIS A 29 -13.24 -18.13 -17.49
CA HIS A 29 -12.32 -19.19 -17.06
C HIS A 29 -12.85 -20.59 -17.50
N PRO A 30 -12.00 -21.51 -18.00
CA PRO A 30 -10.53 -21.50 -17.98
C PRO A 30 -9.83 -20.94 -19.23
N HIS A 31 -10.53 -20.18 -20.10
CA HIS A 31 -10.00 -19.76 -21.40
C HIS A 31 -8.95 -18.64 -21.29
N SER A 32 -7.70 -19.00 -21.01
CA SER A 32 -6.58 -18.05 -20.80
C SER A 32 -6.43 -17.00 -21.91
N GLY A 33 -6.59 -17.39 -23.18
CA GLY A 33 -6.51 -16.46 -24.32
C GLY A 33 -7.59 -15.37 -24.27
N ILE A 34 -8.81 -15.72 -23.87
CA ILE A 34 -9.92 -14.77 -23.73
C ILE A 34 -9.66 -13.84 -22.55
N ILE A 35 -9.14 -14.35 -21.42
CA ILE A 35 -8.81 -13.53 -20.25
C ILE A 35 -7.74 -12.50 -20.58
N ASN A 36 -6.67 -12.90 -21.27
CA ASN A 36 -5.60 -11.98 -21.69
C ASN A 36 -6.11 -10.92 -22.69
N PHE A 37 -6.94 -11.34 -23.65
CA PHE A 37 -7.57 -10.40 -24.59
C PHE A 37 -8.49 -9.41 -23.87
N ALA A 38 -9.28 -9.88 -22.91
CA ALA A 38 -10.11 -9.04 -22.07
C ALA A 38 -9.23 -8.03 -21.30
N LEU A 39 -8.17 -8.46 -20.61
CA LEU A 39 -7.27 -7.57 -19.89
C LEU A 39 -6.73 -6.44 -20.78
N ALA A 40 -6.20 -6.77 -21.96
CA ALA A 40 -5.70 -5.79 -22.91
C ALA A 40 -6.81 -4.82 -23.38
N THR A 41 -8.01 -5.35 -23.62
CA THR A 41 -9.17 -4.55 -24.02
C THR A 41 -9.62 -3.60 -22.91
N PHE A 42 -9.70 -4.05 -21.66
CA PHE A 42 -10.05 -3.21 -20.52
C PHE A 42 -9.01 -2.11 -20.27
N ILE A 43 -7.72 -2.41 -20.42
CA ILE A 43 -6.65 -1.39 -20.35
C ILE A 43 -6.82 -0.34 -21.45
N PHE A 44 -7.07 -0.78 -22.70
CA PHE A 44 -7.29 0.13 -23.82
C PHE A 44 -8.53 1.00 -23.61
N ILE A 45 -9.65 0.40 -23.18
CA ILE A 45 -10.88 1.12 -22.85
C ILE A 45 -10.63 2.15 -21.74
N GLY A 46 -9.88 1.78 -20.70
CA GLY A 46 -9.55 2.70 -19.61
C GLY A 46 -8.75 3.90 -20.06
N TYR A 47 -7.72 3.67 -20.87
CA TYR A 47 -6.91 4.75 -21.42
C TYR A 47 -7.73 5.64 -22.38
N TYR A 48 -8.55 5.03 -23.24
CA TYR A 48 -9.43 5.78 -24.15
C TYR A 48 -10.48 6.59 -23.39
N ALA A 49 -11.11 6.02 -22.37
CA ALA A 49 -12.04 6.73 -21.50
C ALA A 49 -11.35 7.92 -20.81
N PHE A 50 -10.14 7.74 -20.27
CA PHE A 50 -9.38 8.82 -19.66
C PHE A 50 -9.10 9.97 -20.66
N SER A 51 -8.71 9.65 -21.89
CA SER A 51 -8.53 10.62 -22.98
C SER A 51 -9.83 11.38 -23.29
N LEU A 52 -10.96 10.68 -23.39
CA LEU A 52 -12.26 11.31 -23.64
C LEU A 52 -12.69 12.25 -22.50
N PHE A 53 -12.60 11.79 -21.25
CA PHE A 53 -13.05 12.57 -20.09
C PHE A 53 -12.14 13.76 -19.76
N THR A 54 -10.88 13.72 -20.20
CA THR A 54 -9.98 14.88 -20.12
C THR A 54 -10.12 15.82 -21.32
N TYR A 55 -10.94 15.48 -22.31
CA TYR A 55 -11.08 16.21 -23.59
C TYR A 55 -9.74 16.38 -24.34
N HIS A 56 -8.77 15.51 -24.06
CA HIS A 56 -7.45 15.55 -24.68
C HIS A 56 -7.34 14.43 -25.71
N SER A 57 -6.60 14.69 -26.80
CA SER A 57 -6.32 13.65 -27.80
C SER A 57 -5.60 12.44 -27.17
N PHE A 58 -5.73 11.27 -27.80
CA PHE A 58 -5.10 10.03 -27.33
C PHE A 58 -3.60 10.18 -27.05
N LEU A 59 -2.87 10.97 -27.85
CA LEU A 59 -1.44 11.22 -27.61
C LEU A 59 -1.16 12.22 -26.48
N HIS A 60 -2.01 13.22 -26.30
CA HIS A 60 -1.86 14.18 -25.21
C HIS A 60 -2.22 13.58 -23.85
N ALA A 61 -3.18 12.66 -23.80
CA ALA A 61 -3.54 11.92 -22.61
C ALA A 61 -2.35 11.13 -22.01
N TYR A 62 -1.41 10.68 -22.85
CA TYR A 62 -0.17 10.05 -22.40
C TYR A 62 0.66 11.03 -21.57
N SER A 63 0.83 12.25 -22.08
CA SER A 63 1.55 13.30 -21.36
C SER A 63 0.88 13.67 -20.04
N ASP A 64 -0.45 13.67 -19.97
CA ASP A 64 -1.17 13.87 -18.70
C ASP A 64 -0.86 12.77 -17.68
N VAL A 65 -0.91 11.49 -18.10
CA VAL A 65 -0.59 10.36 -17.22
C VAL A 65 0.86 10.43 -16.74
N ILE A 66 1.80 10.76 -17.63
CA ILE A 66 3.20 10.96 -17.26
C ILE A 66 3.35 12.13 -16.29
N PHE A 67 2.64 13.24 -16.50
CA PHE A 67 2.69 14.41 -15.62
C PHE A 67 2.12 14.13 -14.22
N LEU A 68 1.11 13.25 -14.10
CA LEU A 68 0.59 12.80 -12.80
C LEU A 68 1.67 12.11 -11.96
N VAL A 69 2.62 11.42 -12.60
CA VAL A 69 3.76 10.78 -11.93
C VAL A 69 4.94 11.75 -11.80
N PHE A 70 5.34 12.38 -12.89
CA PHE A 70 6.49 13.26 -13.01
C PHE A 70 6.03 14.70 -13.26
N ASN A 71 5.58 15.37 -12.20
CA ASN A 71 5.10 16.75 -12.29
C ASN A 71 6.23 17.80 -12.38
N GLY A 72 7.49 17.37 -12.56
CA GLY A 72 8.67 18.24 -12.67
C GLY A 72 9.15 18.88 -11.36
N THR A 73 8.55 18.59 -10.21
CA THR A 73 8.99 19.18 -8.93
C THR A 73 10.09 18.35 -8.26
N ASP A 74 11.07 19.03 -7.64
CA ASP A 74 12.13 18.37 -6.86
C ASP A 74 11.56 17.47 -5.77
N LYS A 75 10.49 17.93 -5.12
CA LYS A 75 9.74 17.16 -4.11
C LYS A 75 9.26 15.82 -4.65
N ARG A 76 8.65 15.80 -5.85
CA ARG A 76 8.19 14.57 -6.50
C ARG A 76 9.37 13.68 -6.88
N PHE A 77 10.42 14.26 -7.44
CA PHE A 77 11.61 13.50 -7.84
C PHE A 77 12.27 12.78 -6.65
N VAL A 78 12.52 13.49 -5.55
CA VAL A 78 13.12 12.91 -4.33
C VAL A 78 12.21 11.84 -3.74
N LEU A 79 10.89 12.05 -3.73
CA LEU A 79 9.94 11.06 -3.26
C LEU A 79 9.97 9.78 -4.10
N LEU A 80 9.95 9.91 -5.43
CA LEU A 80 10.04 8.77 -6.35
C LEU A 80 11.36 8.02 -6.20
N LEU A 81 12.48 8.74 -6.08
CA LEU A 81 13.79 8.12 -5.84
C LEU A 81 13.79 7.29 -4.55
N PHE A 82 13.26 7.86 -3.46
CA PHE A 82 13.14 7.15 -2.18
C PHE A 82 12.24 5.92 -2.30
N TRP A 83 11.11 6.02 -3.00
CA TRP A 83 10.21 4.88 -3.24
C TRP A 83 10.87 3.81 -4.11
N SER A 84 11.62 4.19 -5.14
CA SER A 84 12.40 3.26 -5.97
C SER A 84 13.43 2.50 -5.13
N ILE A 85 14.11 3.16 -4.19
CA ILE A 85 15.03 2.49 -3.25
C ILE A 85 14.25 1.48 -2.39
N CYS A 86 13.09 1.86 -1.85
CA CYS A 86 12.26 0.93 -1.05
C CYS A 86 11.81 -0.29 -1.87
N VAL A 87 11.42 -0.10 -3.13
CA VAL A 87 11.04 -1.18 -4.04
C VAL A 87 12.24 -2.07 -4.36
N ILE A 88 13.39 -1.50 -4.71
CA ILE A 88 14.62 -2.27 -4.98
C ILE A 88 15.03 -3.09 -3.76
N CYS A 89 15.04 -2.50 -2.57
CA CYS A 89 15.31 -3.22 -1.33
C CYS A 89 14.31 -4.37 -1.10
N THR A 90 13.02 -4.15 -1.39
CA THR A 90 11.97 -5.18 -1.30
C THR A 90 12.19 -6.32 -2.29
N LEU A 91 12.57 -6.01 -3.54
CA LEU A 91 12.85 -7.01 -4.57
C LEU A 91 14.10 -7.82 -4.24
N LEU A 92 15.19 -7.16 -3.82
CA LEU A 92 16.41 -7.84 -3.39
C LEU A 92 16.14 -8.77 -2.21
N PHE A 93 15.35 -8.30 -1.24
CA PHE A 93 14.94 -9.12 -0.11
C PHE A 93 14.04 -10.29 -0.53
N ALA A 94 13.12 -10.08 -1.48
CA ALA A 94 12.29 -11.14 -2.02
C ALA A 94 13.12 -12.22 -2.74
N VAL A 95 14.17 -11.83 -3.46
CA VAL A 95 15.13 -12.78 -4.05
C VAL A 95 15.84 -13.59 -2.96
N VAL A 96 16.29 -12.96 -1.88
CA VAL A 96 16.91 -13.68 -0.75
C VAL A 96 15.94 -14.70 -0.15
N VAL A 97 14.68 -14.30 0.09
CA VAL A 97 13.65 -15.21 0.63
C VAL A 97 13.39 -16.37 -0.33
N HIS A 98 13.23 -16.08 -1.62
CA HIS A 98 12.97 -17.08 -2.65
C HIS A 98 14.12 -18.09 -2.76
N VAL A 99 15.38 -17.63 -2.80
CA VAL A 99 16.56 -18.50 -2.83
C VAL A 99 16.69 -19.34 -1.55
N SER A 100 16.27 -18.79 -0.40
CA SER A 100 16.29 -19.52 0.87
C SER A 100 15.13 -20.52 1.04
N ASP A 101 14.12 -20.48 0.16
CA ASP A 101 12.88 -21.25 0.20
C ASP A 101 12.17 -21.23 1.57
N ARG A 102 12.32 -20.12 2.32
CA ARG A 102 11.78 -19.97 3.68
C ARG A 102 11.34 -18.54 3.96
N CYS A 103 10.04 -18.35 4.16
CA CYS A 103 9.49 -17.07 4.61
C CYS A 103 9.02 -17.15 6.08
N SER A 104 9.75 -16.47 6.96
CA SER A 104 9.35 -16.33 8.38
C SER A 104 8.56 -15.05 8.63
N THR A 105 7.92 -14.95 9.80
CA THR A 105 7.22 -13.73 10.24
C THR A 105 8.12 -12.49 10.21
N PHE A 106 9.40 -12.63 10.54
CA PHE A 106 10.37 -11.53 10.46
C PHE A 106 10.54 -11.05 9.01
N HIS A 107 10.61 -11.96 8.04
CA HIS A 107 10.70 -11.61 6.63
C HIS A 107 9.46 -10.81 6.18
N ARG A 108 8.26 -11.22 6.62
CA ARG A 108 7.02 -10.48 6.35
C ARG A 108 7.07 -9.05 6.89
N LYS A 109 7.76 -8.82 8.02
CA LYS A 109 7.87 -7.47 8.62
C LYS A 109 8.79 -6.53 7.84
N PHE A 110 9.70 -7.06 7.02
CA PHE A 110 10.45 -6.24 6.07
C PHE A 110 9.53 -5.56 5.05
N PHE A 111 8.55 -6.29 4.49
CA PHE A 111 7.56 -5.71 3.58
C PHE A 111 6.66 -4.68 4.28
N HIS A 112 6.31 -4.91 5.55
CA HIS A 112 5.55 -3.93 6.34
C HIS A 112 6.36 -2.65 6.54
N LEU A 113 7.66 -2.77 6.80
CA LEU A 113 8.56 -1.64 6.96
C LEU A 113 8.65 -0.82 5.67
N THR A 114 8.94 -1.44 4.52
CA THR A 114 9.10 -0.70 3.26
C THR A 114 7.79 -0.05 2.81
N ALA A 115 6.66 -0.74 2.93
CA ALA A 115 5.33 -0.15 2.67
C ALA A 115 5.01 1.01 3.63
N SER A 116 5.40 0.90 4.90
CA SER A 116 5.24 1.99 5.89
C SER A 116 6.09 3.20 5.54
N LEU A 117 7.34 3.00 5.10
CA LEU A 117 8.22 4.09 4.68
C LEU A 117 7.65 4.83 3.45
N VAL A 118 7.13 4.09 2.46
CA VAL A 118 6.43 4.67 1.31
C VAL A 118 5.20 5.47 1.76
N CYS A 119 4.38 4.92 2.65
CA CYS A 119 3.19 5.60 3.16
C CYS A 119 3.54 6.87 3.95
N VAL A 120 4.48 6.79 4.91
CA VAL A 120 4.92 7.92 5.74
C VAL A 120 5.48 9.04 4.86
N SER A 121 6.45 8.74 3.99
CA SER A 121 7.01 9.74 3.07
C SER A 121 5.94 10.32 2.15
N GLY A 122 5.03 9.49 1.66
CA GLY A 122 3.89 9.91 0.87
C GLY A 122 2.98 10.92 1.59
N ILE A 123 2.53 10.60 2.81
CA ILE A 123 1.70 11.48 3.63
C ILE A 123 2.41 12.83 3.89
N LEU A 124 3.72 12.78 4.15
CA LEU A 124 4.49 13.97 4.49
C LEU A 124 4.72 14.90 3.31
N TYR A 125 5.03 14.35 2.14
CA TYR A 125 5.49 15.13 1.00
C TYR A 125 4.44 15.28 -0.09
N ASP A 126 3.61 14.27 -0.37
CA ASP A 126 2.65 14.32 -1.47
C ASP A 126 1.49 13.31 -1.31
N ILE A 127 0.56 13.62 -0.41
CA ILE A 127 -0.52 12.71 -0.06
C ILE A 127 -1.54 12.52 -1.21
N GLU A 128 -1.75 13.51 -2.09
CA GLU A 128 -2.61 13.35 -3.29
C GLU A 128 -2.08 12.25 -4.22
N PHE A 129 -0.78 12.28 -4.53
CA PHE A 129 -0.16 11.22 -5.32
C PHE A 129 -0.10 9.89 -4.58
N THR A 130 0.10 9.92 -3.27
CA THR A 130 0.10 8.71 -2.45
C THR A 130 -1.25 8.02 -2.48
N TRP A 131 -2.34 8.79 -2.40
CA TRP A 131 -3.70 8.30 -2.58
C TRP A 131 -3.89 7.65 -3.95
N MET A 132 -3.48 8.35 -5.02
CA MET A 132 -3.59 7.84 -6.39
C MET A 132 -2.77 6.55 -6.58
N ALA A 133 -1.50 6.58 -6.20
CA ALA A 133 -0.58 5.45 -6.34
C ALA A 133 -1.03 4.23 -5.54
N ALA A 134 -1.58 4.42 -4.32
CA ALA A 134 -2.09 3.33 -3.51
C ALA A 134 -3.29 2.63 -4.15
N TRP A 135 -4.25 3.38 -4.70
CA TRP A 135 -5.38 2.80 -5.43
C TRP A 135 -4.94 2.04 -6.69
N LEU A 136 -4.02 2.61 -7.46
CA LEU A 136 -3.49 1.96 -8.66
C LEU A 136 -2.70 0.69 -8.31
N MET A 137 -1.92 0.71 -7.22
CA MET A 137 -1.20 -0.47 -6.73
C MET A 137 -2.15 -1.60 -6.32
N ILE A 138 -3.27 -1.28 -5.66
CA ILE A 138 -4.31 -2.25 -5.34
C ILE A 138 -4.87 -2.87 -6.63
N CYS A 139 -5.14 -2.07 -7.67
CA CYS A 139 -5.59 -2.59 -8.96
C CYS A 139 -4.56 -3.56 -9.57
N CYS A 140 -3.28 -3.21 -9.55
CA CYS A 140 -2.20 -4.08 -10.03
C CYS A 140 -2.17 -5.41 -9.27
N PHE A 141 -2.23 -5.37 -7.93
CA PHE A 141 -2.22 -6.60 -7.12
C PHE A 141 -3.46 -7.47 -7.35
N VAL A 142 -4.64 -6.87 -7.52
CA VAL A 142 -5.85 -7.62 -7.87
C VAL A 142 -5.72 -8.28 -9.24
N ILE A 143 -5.21 -7.57 -10.26
CA ILE A 143 -5.01 -8.15 -11.60
C ILE A 143 -4.00 -9.31 -11.54
N VAL A 144 -2.86 -9.12 -10.87
CA VAL A 144 -1.85 -10.18 -10.69
C VAL A 144 -2.46 -11.39 -10.01
N GLU A 145 -3.23 -11.19 -8.94
CA GLU A 145 -3.85 -12.29 -8.20
C GLU A 145 -4.96 -12.98 -9.01
N VAL A 146 -5.73 -12.26 -9.82
CA VAL A 146 -6.72 -12.86 -10.75
C VAL A 146 -6.01 -13.74 -11.79
N LEU A 147 -4.96 -13.24 -12.44
CA LEU A 147 -4.19 -14.01 -13.42
C LEU A 147 -3.57 -15.27 -12.80
N ARG A 148 -3.05 -15.15 -11.57
CA ARG A 148 -2.45 -16.27 -10.83
C ARG A 148 -3.51 -17.28 -10.38
N SER A 149 -4.53 -16.84 -9.64
CA SER A 149 -5.53 -17.71 -9.01
C SER A 149 -6.42 -18.44 -10.02
N LEU A 150 -6.60 -17.89 -11.22
CA LEU A 150 -7.32 -18.50 -12.34
C LEU A 150 -6.41 -19.31 -13.28
N ASN A 151 -5.15 -19.57 -12.92
CA ASN A 151 -4.18 -20.32 -13.71
C ASN A 151 -4.04 -19.83 -15.17
N VAL A 152 -4.02 -18.51 -15.36
CA VAL A 152 -3.96 -17.90 -16.70
C VAL A 152 -2.56 -18.05 -17.30
N PHE A 153 -2.44 -18.78 -18.41
CA PHE A 153 -1.19 -18.87 -19.17
C PHE A 153 -0.89 -17.52 -19.89
N PRO A 154 0.37 -17.05 -19.95
CA PRO A 154 1.61 -17.65 -19.42
C PRO A 154 1.96 -17.25 -17.98
N TRP A 155 1.12 -16.47 -17.30
CA TRP A 155 1.48 -15.77 -16.07
C TRP A 155 1.57 -16.68 -14.84
N TYR A 156 0.61 -17.60 -14.68
CA TYR A 156 0.40 -18.28 -13.42
C TYR A 156 1.62 -19.08 -12.93
N SER A 157 2.39 -19.69 -13.85
CA SER A 157 3.55 -20.51 -13.50
C SER A 157 4.65 -19.66 -12.87
N TYR A 158 5.00 -18.54 -13.50
CA TYR A 158 5.98 -17.58 -12.97
C TYR A 158 5.49 -16.96 -11.67
N LEU A 159 4.21 -16.57 -11.60
CA LEU A 159 3.65 -15.96 -10.40
C LEU A 159 3.65 -16.94 -9.22
N ASN A 160 3.30 -18.21 -9.43
CA ASN A 160 3.34 -19.23 -8.37
C ASN A 160 4.77 -19.53 -7.91
N GLU A 161 5.72 -19.65 -8.84
CA GLU A 161 7.14 -19.85 -8.51
C GLU A 161 7.66 -18.78 -7.53
N TRP A 162 7.32 -17.52 -7.77
CA TRP A 162 7.79 -16.41 -6.96
C TRP A 162 6.96 -16.13 -5.71
N LEU A 163 5.64 -16.38 -5.74
CA LEU A 163 4.73 -15.93 -4.68
C LEU A 163 4.39 -17.01 -3.64
N LEU A 164 4.41 -18.30 -4.00
CA LEU A 164 4.00 -19.37 -3.07
C LEU A 164 4.88 -19.45 -1.81
N VAL A 165 6.18 -19.12 -1.91
CA VAL A 165 7.09 -19.06 -0.76
C VAL A 165 6.64 -18.03 0.30
N PHE A 166 5.83 -17.04 -0.09
CA PHE A 166 5.34 -15.97 0.78
C PHE A 166 3.95 -16.24 1.37
N ILE A 167 3.35 -17.42 1.16
CA ILE A 167 2.06 -17.76 1.81
C ILE A 167 2.20 -17.74 3.33
N ASP A 168 1.16 -17.27 4.02
CA ASP A 168 1.00 -17.36 5.47
C ASP A 168 -0.33 -18.03 5.87
N SER A 169 -0.67 -18.02 7.16
CA SER A 169 -1.91 -18.64 7.68
C SER A 169 -3.21 -18.00 7.17
N GLN A 170 -3.14 -16.82 6.54
CA GLN A 170 -4.26 -16.07 5.97
C GLN A 170 -4.42 -16.37 4.47
N ASP A 171 -3.41 -16.97 3.85
CA ASP A 171 -3.38 -17.31 2.44
C ASP A 171 -3.62 -18.80 2.20
N SER A 172 -3.78 -19.16 0.93
CA SER A 172 -3.79 -20.53 0.43
C SER A 172 -3.07 -20.58 -0.91
N GLU A 173 -2.69 -21.76 -1.38
CA GLU A 173 -2.10 -21.92 -2.72
C GLU A 173 -3.01 -21.34 -3.82
N LYS A 174 -4.32 -21.42 -3.61
CA LYS A 174 -5.31 -20.87 -4.53
C LYS A 174 -5.41 -19.35 -4.45
N HIS A 175 -5.34 -18.77 -3.26
CA HIS A 175 -5.57 -17.35 -3.01
C HIS A 175 -4.50 -16.74 -2.10
N ILE A 176 -3.76 -15.77 -2.63
CA ILE A 176 -2.72 -15.02 -1.93
C ILE A 176 -3.19 -13.57 -1.81
N PHE A 177 -3.82 -13.24 -0.68
CA PHE A 177 -4.39 -11.92 -0.42
C PHE A 177 -3.54 -11.07 0.52
N THR A 178 -2.60 -11.66 1.25
CA THR A 178 -1.73 -10.92 2.19
C THR A 178 -1.08 -9.66 1.59
N PRO A 179 -0.55 -9.66 0.35
CA PRO A 179 -0.01 -8.43 -0.26
C PRO A 179 -1.07 -7.33 -0.44
N ILE A 180 -2.30 -7.69 -0.82
CA ILE A 180 -3.42 -6.76 -0.97
C ILE A 180 -3.83 -6.21 0.41
N TYR A 181 -3.96 -7.10 1.40
CA TYR A 181 -4.31 -6.72 2.77
C TYR A 181 -3.25 -5.83 3.42
N LEU A 182 -1.98 -6.02 3.10
CA LEU A 182 -0.90 -5.16 3.60
C LEU A 182 -1.06 -3.71 3.08
N ILE A 183 -1.25 -3.54 1.77
CA ILE A 183 -1.43 -2.21 1.17
C ILE A 183 -2.71 -1.56 1.71
N ILE A 184 -3.83 -2.29 1.74
CA ILE A 184 -5.08 -1.76 2.31
C ILE A 184 -4.86 -1.40 3.78
N GLY A 185 -4.29 -2.28 4.60
CA GLY A 185 -4.10 -2.05 6.03
C GLY A 185 -3.25 -0.83 6.35
N ILE A 186 -2.16 -0.60 5.61
CA ILE A 186 -1.28 0.56 5.81
C ILE A 186 -1.90 1.85 5.25
N PHE A 187 -2.53 1.78 4.08
CA PHE A 187 -2.97 2.97 3.34
C PHE A 187 -4.45 3.31 3.54
N ILE A 188 -5.28 2.50 4.22
CA ILE A 188 -6.72 2.75 4.37
C ILE A 188 -7.08 4.17 4.84
N PRO A 189 -6.37 4.81 5.79
CA PRO A 189 -6.71 6.18 6.17
C PRO A 189 -6.46 7.17 5.02
N VAL A 190 -5.41 6.94 4.23
CA VAL A 190 -5.13 7.73 3.02
C VAL A 190 -6.22 7.44 1.98
N LEU A 191 -6.49 6.18 1.64
CA LEU A 191 -7.47 5.76 0.63
C LEU A 191 -8.87 6.34 0.87
N LEU A 192 -9.31 6.42 2.13
CA LEU A 192 -10.60 6.97 2.55
C LEU A 192 -10.63 8.51 2.64
N SER A 193 -9.49 9.18 2.48
CA SER A 193 -9.42 10.64 2.50
C SER A 193 -9.97 11.23 1.20
N SER A 194 -10.70 12.34 1.31
CA SER A 194 -11.25 13.03 0.14
C SER A 194 -10.12 13.63 -0.70
N PRO A 195 -9.99 13.30 -1.99
CA PRO A 195 -8.94 13.85 -2.86
C PRO A 195 -9.06 15.36 -3.11
N TYR A 196 -10.21 15.96 -2.79
CA TYR A 196 -10.50 17.37 -3.01
C TYR A 196 -10.29 18.27 -1.77
N ASN A 197 -10.08 17.67 -0.59
CA ASN A 197 -9.88 18.39 0.69
C ASN A 197 -8.54 18.00 1.35
N ILE A 198 -7.52 17.73 0.54
CA ILE A 198 -6.21 17.24 1.00
C ILE A 198 -5.30 18.34 1.61
N ASP A 199 -5.77 19.58 1.69
CA ASP A 199 -4.96 20.73 2.14
C ASP A 199 -4.47 20.66 3.60
N SER A 200 -4.86 19.66 4.38
CA SER A 200 -4.28 19.39 5.70
C SER A 200 -3.90 17.93 5.91
N ARG A 201 -2.59 17.70 6.11
CA ARG A 201 -2.08 16.46 6.69
C ARG A 201 -2.62 16.33 8.11
N HIS A 202 -3.43 15.32 8.36
CA HIS A 202 -3.93 14.99 9.68
C HIS A 202 -3.22 13.78 10.28
N LEU A 203 -3.19 13.71 11.60
CA LEU A 203 -2.57 12.59 12.34
C LEU A 203 -3.22 11.25 12.01
N TYR A 204 -4.52 11.22 11.72
CA TYR A 204 -5.23 9.99 11.38
C TYR A 204 -4.71 9.34 10.09
N HIS A 205 -4.06 10.08 9.18
CA HIS A 205 -3.46 9.51 7.98
C HIS A 205 -2.38 8.47 8.32
N PHE A 206 -1.70 8.62 9.46
CA PHE A 206 -0.69 7.69 9.94
C PHE A 206 -1.27 6.47 10.67
N ALA A 207 -2.60 6.40 10.87
CA ALA A 207 -3.21 5.35 11.69
C ALA A 207 -2.89 3.94 11.17
N GLY A 208 -2.88 3.72 9.85
CA GLY A 208 -2.54 2.43 9.24
C GLY A 208 -1.07 2.05 9.43
N VAL A 209 -0.15 3.03 9.32
CA VAL A 209 1.27 2.83 9.64
C VAL A 209 1.44 2.51 11.13
N LEU A 210 0.74 3.21 12.02
CA LEU A 210 0.81 2.97 13.45
C LEU A 210 0.26 1.59 13.83
N THR A 211 -0.88 1.19 13.27
CA THR A 211 -1.53 -0.08 13.60
C THR A 211 -0.85 -1.28 12.94
N VAL A 212 -0.70 -1.26 11.61
CA VAL A 212 -0.21 -2.38 10.81
C VAL A 212 1.31 -2.34 10.67
N GLY A 213 1.86 -1.17 10.32
CA GLY A 213 3.31 -1.01 10.13
C GLY A 213 4.11 -1.23 11.43
N VAL A 214 3.77 -0.49 12.48
CA VAL A 214 4.45 -0.53 13.77
C VAL A 214 3.81 -1.59 14.67
N GLY A 215 2.52 -1.42 15.00
CA GLY A 215 1.84 -2.22 16.00
C GLY A 215 1.90 -3.73 15.72
N ASP A 216 1.38 -4.17 14.57
CA ASP A 216 1.35 -5.59 14.21
C ASP A 216 2.77 -6.18 14.05
N SER A 217 3.71 -5.40 13.53
CA SER A 217 5.12 -5.81 13.45
C SER A 217 5.73 -6.10 14.81
N PHE A 218 5.61 -5.17 15.75
CA PHE A 218 6.19 -5.34 17.08
C PHE A 218 5.42 -6.35 17.93
N ALA A 219 4.10 -6.47 17.76
CA ALA A 219 3.33 -7.53 18.38
C ALA A 219 3.86 -8.92 17.98
N ALA A 220 4.14 -9.10 16.70
CA ALA A 220 4.65 -10.36 16.16
C ALA A 220 6.11 -10.62 16.56
N ILE A 221 6.98 -9.61 16.50
CA ILE A 221 8.40 -9.74 16.87
C ILE A 221 8.54 -10.01 18.37
N VAL A 222 7.96 -9.17 19.23
CA VAL A 222 8.04 -9.36 20.69
C VAL A 222 7.30 -10.62 21.10
N GLY A 223 6.13 -10.89 20.49
CA GLY A 223 5.35 -12.07 20.82
C GLY A 223 6.00 -13.39 20.41
N SER A 224 6.85 -13.40 19.39
CA SER A 224 7.64 -14.58 18.98
C SER A 224 8.92 -14.76 19.80
N LEU A 225 9.57 -13.67 20.23
CA LEU A 225 10.80 -13.73 21.03
C LEU A 225 10.54 -13.93 22.53
N TYR A 226 9.50 -13.30 23.08
CA TYR A 226 9.28 -13.19 24.52
C TYR A 226 7.86 -13.61 24.97
N GLY A 227 7.00 -14.00 24.04
CA GLY A 227 5.59 -14.25 24.34
C GLY A 227 5.34 -15.57 25.07
N VAL A 228 5.26 -15.52 26.40
CA VAL A 228 4.98 -16.67 27.26
C VAL A 228 3.46 -16.82 27.47
N HIS A 229 2.76 -15.74 27.78
CA HIS A 229 1.34 -15.79 28.13
C HIS A 229 0.46 -15.64 26.91
N LYS A 230 -0.17 -16.73 26.45
CA LYS A 230 -1.02 -16.72 25.24
C LYS A 230 -2.47 -16.36 25.55
N TRP A 231 -3.09 -15.61 24.65
CA TRP A 231 -4.54 -15.41 24.65
C TRP A 231 -5.25 -16.73 24.36
N LYS A 232 -6.30 -17.03 25.14
CA LYS A 232 -7.05 -18.29 25.04
C LYS A 232 -7.53 -18.53 23.60
N GLY A 233 -7.15 -19.66 23.02
CA GLY A 233 -7.56 -20.06 21.67
C GLY A 233 -6.77 -19.40 20.54
N THR A 234 -5.66 -18.69 20.82
CA THR A 234 -4.82 -18.07 19.78
C THR A 234 -3.34 -18.30 20.04
N GLN A 235 -2.50 -18.06 19.01
CA GLN A 235 -1.04 -18.01 19.15
C GLN A 235 -0.51 -16.64 19.59
N LYS A 236 -1.40 -15.65 19.77
CA LYS A 236 -1.04 -14.29 20.17
C LYS A 236 -0.72 -14.25 21.66
N SER A 237 0.29 -13.46 22.04
CA SER A 237 0.73 -13.31 23.42
C SER A 237 0.33 -11.98 24.04
N LEU A 238 0.16 -11.95 25.37
CA LEU A 238 -0.06 -10.74 26.15
C LEU A 238 1.13 -9.77 25.98
N GLU A 239 2.35 -10.29 26.00
CA GLU A 239 3.58 -9.51 25.84
C GLU A 239 3.64 -8.84 24.46
N GLY A 240 3.23 -9.56 23.40
CA GLY A 240 3.12 -8.99 22.06
C GLY A 240 2.04 -7.89 22.01
N SER A 241 0.88 -8.11 22.62
CA SER A 241 -0.18 -7.09 22.71
C SER A 241 0.26 -5.85 23.49
N LEU A 242 1.01 -6.01 24.59
CA LEU A 242 1.56 -4.88 25.36
C LEU A 242 2.60 -4.11 24.54
N ALA A 243 3.51 -4.81 23.87
CA ALA A 243 4.48 -4.18 22.98
C ALA A 243 3.82 -3.35 21.88
N MET A 244 2.75 -3.89 21.28
CA MET A 244 1.93 -3.16 20.31
C MET A 244 1.42 -1.83 20.88
N ILE A 245 0.83 -1.84 22.08
CA ILE A 245 0.23 -0.67 22.71
C ILE A 245 1.31 0.39 22.99
N VAL A 246 2.38 -0.01 23.67
CA VAL A 246 3.47 0.90 24.08
C VAL A 246 4.12 1.54 22.86
N LEU A 247 4.49 0.75 21.85
CA LEU A 247 5.19 1.27 20.67
C LEU A 247 4.29 2.09 19.76
N ARG A 248 2.99 1.78 19.71
CA ARG A 248 2.02 2.66 19.03
C ARG A 248 1.92 4.02 19.69
N ILE A 249 1.92 4.10 21.03
CA ILE A 249 1.90 5.37 21.76
C ILE A 249 3.18 6.16 21.47
N ILE A 250 4.35 5.53 21.57
CA ILE A 250 5.64 6.18 21.29
C ILE A 250 5.69 6.68 19.84
N ALA A 251 5.32 5.84 18.87
CA ALA A 251 5.31 6.23 17.46
C ALA A 251 4.28 7.32 17.16
N ALA A 252 3.10 7.29 17.81
CA ALA A 252 2.10 8.34 17.69
C ALA A 252 2.62 9.66 18.25
N ALA A 253 3.27 9.65 19.42
CA ALA A 253 3.91 10.83 20.00
C ALA A 253 4.97 11.40 19.04
N PHE A 254 5.82 10.55 18.45
CA PHE A 254 6.79 10.98 17.45
C PHE A 254 6.12 11.62 16.22
N PHE A 255 5.11 10.98 15.63
CA PHE A 255 4.42 11.57 14.47
C PHE A 255 3.67 12.86 14.83
N CYS A 256 3.08 12.95 16.02
CA CYS A 256 2.47 14.18 16.53
C CYS A 256 3.48 15.31 16.57
N THR A 257 4.63 15.12 17.25
CA THR A 257 5.68 16.14 17.34
C THR A 257 6.24 16.53 15.97
N TYR A 258 6.42 15.57 15.05
CA TYR A 258 6.93 15.86 13.71
C TYR A 258 5.92 16.65 12.85
N VAL A 259 4.65 16.26 12.88
CA VAL A 259 3.58 16.97 12.15
C VAL A 259 3.38 18.37 12.73
N GLU A 260 3.44 18.51 14.05
CA GLU A 260 3.41 19.80 14.76
C GLU A 260 4.56 20.71 14.29
N ALA A 261 5.80 20.22 14.31
CA ALA A 261 6.97 20.98 13.85
C ALA A 261 6.90 21.44 12.39
N LYS A 262 6.07 20.78 11.55
CA LYS A 262 5.90 21.09 10.12
C LYS A 262 4.59 21.82 9.79
N SER A 263 3.66 21.96 10.74
CA SER A 263 2.33 22.51 10.51
C SER A 263 2.08 23.75 11.37
N ARG A 264 1.84 24.90 10.73
CA ARG A 264 1.51 26.18 11.40
C ARG A 264 0.12 26.21 12.07
N ARG A 265 -0.62 25.09 12.10
CA ARG A 265 -1.99 25.01 12.64
C ARG A 265 -2.08 24.22 13.94
N VAL A 266 -1.05 23.46 14.29
CA VAL A 266 -0.99 22.72 15.55
C VAL A 266 -0.09 23.52 16.49
N ASP A 267 -0.53 24.71 16.90
CA ASP A 267 0.26 25.50 17.84
C ASP A 267 -0.02 25.04 19.29
N ASN A 268 1.03 24.56 19.97
CA ASN A 268 1.25 24.68 21.41
C ASN A 268 0.35 23.91 22.40
N ILE A 269 -0.06 22.66 22.14
CA ILE A 269 -0.71 21.83 23.18
C ILE A 269 0.02 20.50 23.40
N VAL A 270 0.49 19.85 22.34
CA VAL A 270 0.93 18.46 22.43
C VAL A 270 2.38 18.34 22.92
N LEU A 271 3.29 19.17 22.41
CA LEU A 271 4.67 19.26 22.90
C LEU A 271 4.77 19.55 24.42
N PRO A 272 4.02 20.51 24.99
CA PRO A 272 3.98 20.74 26.44
C PRO A 272 3.41 19.57 27.25
N ILE A 273 2.36 18.88 26.75
CA ILE A 273 1.77 17.73 27.44
C ILE A 273 2.72 16.53 27.44
N ILE A 274 3.37 16.27 26.31
CA ILE A 274 4.38 15.21 26.18
C ILE A 274 5.60 15.54 27.06
N ALA A 275 6.06 16.79 27.10
CA ALA A 275 7.12 17.22 28.01
C ALA A 275 6.70 17.11 29.49
N TYR A 276 5.46 17.48 29.84
CA TYR A 276 4.90 17.36 31.18
C TYR A 276 4.80 15.89 31.64
N LEU A 277 4.39 14.98 30.77
CA LEU A 277 4.34 13.54 31.04
C LEU A 277 5.73 12.87 31.09
N MET A 278 6.78 13.52 30.57
CA MET A 278 8.17 13.04 30.65
C MET A 278 8.95 13.63 31.84
N LEU A 279 8.49 14.74 32.43
CA LEU A 279 9.17 15.45 33.51
C LEU A 279 8.59 15.16 34.92
N PHE A 280 7.49 14.41 35.01
CA PHE A 280 6.86 13.95 36.25
C PHE A 280 6.51 12.46 36.15
#